data_AF-A0A1L5FBX1-F1
#
_entry.id   AF-A0A1L5FBX1-F1
#
_cell.length_a   1.000
_cell.length_b   1.000
_cell.length_c   1.000
_cell.angle_alpha   90.00
_cell.angle_beta   90.00
_cell.angle_gamma   90.00
#
_symmetry.space_group_name_H-M   'P 1'
#
loop_
_entity.id
_entity.type
_entity.pdbx_description
1 polymer ?
#
loop_
_entity_poly.entity_id
_entity_poly.type
_entity_poly.pdbx_seq_one_letter_code
_entity_poly.pdbx_strand_id
1 'polypeptide(L)' 'MLNFTIQELKKLSSLIQIELIRISENFNKGEINICIDGNKTQCNKFKKIVAKNKPPHLIVNVTY' A
#
# COMPACT_ATOMS: atom_id res chain seq x y z
N MET A 1 13.19 -10.56 -1.30
CA MET A 1 12.44 -9.49 -0.62
C MET A 1 11.99 -8.49 -1.67
N LEU A 2 10.71 -8.17 -1.77
CA LEU A 2 10.24 -7.06 -2.61
C LEU A 2 10.71 -5.75 -1.97
N ASN A 3 11.36 -4.88 -2.75
CA ASN A 3 11.68 -3.53 -2.28
C ASN A 3 10.36 -2.77 -2.08
N PHE A 4 10.01 -2.42 -0.85
CA PHE A 4 8.78 -1.69 -0.54
C PHE A 4 8.92 -0.23 -0.98
N THR A 5 8.61 0.03 -2.26
CA THR A 5 8.74 1.34 -2.92
C THR A 5 7.41 1.77 -3.53
N ILE A 6 7.28 3.07 -3.82
CA ILE A 6 6.12 3.62 -4.53
C ILE A 6 5.90 2.93 -5.88
N GLN A 7 6.97 2.56 -6.60
CA GLN A 7 6.86 1.86 -7.88
C GLN A 7 6.26 0.46 -7.72
N GLU A 8 6.66 -0.29 -6.69
CA GLU A 8 6.09 -1.61 -6.41
C GLU A 8 4.62 -1.51 -5.96
N LEU A 9 4.26 -0.48 -5.19
CA LEU A 9 2.86 -0.22 -4.84
C LEU A 9 2.01 0.04 -6.09
N LYS A 10 2.51 0.82 -7.06
CA LYS A 10 1.84 1.07 -8.36
C LYS A 10 1.71 -0.18 -9.22
N LYS A 11 2.75 -1.03 -9.27
CA LYS A 11 2.66 -2.32 -9.96
C LYS A 11 1.62 -3.22 -9.31
N LEU A 12 1.64 -3.29 -7.98
CA LEU A 12 0.69 -4.10 -7.21
C LEU A 12 -0.76 -3.63 -7.41
N SER A 13 -1.01 -2.31 -7.41
CA SER A 13 -2.35 -1.77 -7.63
C SER A 13 -2.88 -2.14 -9.01
N SER A 14 -2.03 -2.04 -10.04
CA SER A 14 -2.37 -2.45 -11.42
C SER A 14 -2.68 -3.94 -11.52
N LEU A 15 -1.87 -4.81 -10.90
CA LEU A 15 -2.08 -6.26 -10.90
C LEU A 15 -3.37 -6.70 -10.18
N ILE A 16 -3.75 -5.98 -9.13
CA ILE A 16 -4.96 -6.27 -8.34
C ILE A 16 -6.19 -5.55 -8.92
N GLN A 17 -5.99 -4.69 -9.92
CA GLN A 17 -7.02 -3.87 -10.56
C GLN A 17 -7.72 -2.94 -9.55
N ILE A 18 -6.91 -2.24 -8.75
CA ILE A 18 -7.37 -1.16 -7.86
C ILE A 18 -6.73 0.16 -8.27
N GLU A 19 -7.42 1.24 -7.99
CA GLU A 19 -6.92 2.58 -8.18
C GLU A 19 -6.10 3.02 -6.96
N LEU A 20 -4.93 3.63 -7.20
CA LEU A 20 -4.10 4.21 -6.17
C LEU A 20 -4.35 5.72 -6.15
N ILE A 21 -5.22 6.17 -5.22
CA ILE A 21 -5.63 7.57 -5.13
C ILE A 21 -4.51 8.46 -4.61
N ARG A 22 -3.92 8.08 -3.47
CA ARG A 22 -2.92 8.90 -2.77
C ARG A 22 -1.94 8.04 -1.99
N ILE A 23 -0.68 8.44 -2.00
CA ILE A 23 0.36 7.95 -1.10
C ILE A 23 0.94 9.18 -0.39
N SER A 24 0.98 9.16 0.93
CA SER A 24 1.58 10.23 1.74
C SER A 24 2.49 9.65 2.80
N GLU A 25 3.69 10.22 2.90
CA GLU A 25 4.74 9.78 3.82
C GLU A 25 4.89 10.80 4.95
N ASN A 26 4.94 10.30 6.19
CA ASN A 26 5.25 11.06 7.38
C ASN A 26 6.59 10.58 7.94
N PHE A 27 7.66 11.26 7.51
CA PHE A 27 9.04 10.91 7.87
C PHE A 27 9.30 10.97 9.37
N ASN A 28 8.66 11.89 10.10
CA ASN A 28 8.83 12.04 11.54
C ASN A 28 8.27 10.84 12.33
N LYS A 29 7.32 10.11 11.75
CA LYS A 29 6.66 8.95 12.39
C LYS A 29 7.01 7.61 11.74
N GLY A 30 7.83 7.60 10.68
CA GLY A 30 8.08 6.39 9.89
C GLY A 30 6.79 5.79 9.34
N GLU A 31 5.83 6.64 8.94
CA GLU A 31 4.47 6.23 8.58
C GLU A 31 4.19 6.52 7.10
N ILE A 32 3.55 5.58 6.42
CA ILE A 32 3.01 5.76 5.07
C ILE A 32 1.51 5.51 5.10
N ASN A 33 0.75 6.49 4.61
CA ASN A 33 -0.69 6.36 4.39
C ASN A 33 -0.95 6.16 2.89
N ILE A 34 -1.70 5.11 2.57
CA ILE A 34 -2.04 4.71 1.21
C ILE A 34 -3.56 4.70 1.09
N CYS A 35 -4.09 5.55 0.21
CA CYS A 35 -5.50 5.59 -0.14
C CYS A 35 -5.69 4.89 -1.49
N ILE A 36 -6.58 3.91 -1.53
CA ILE A 36 -6.92 3.13 -2.72
C ILE A 36 -8.43 3.14 -2.95
N ASP A 37 -8.86 2.89 -4.19
CA ASP A 37 -10.27 2.64 -4.52
C ASP A 37 -10.42 1.36 -5.35
N GLY A 38 -11.55 0.70 -5.22
CA GLY A 38 -11.86 -0.54 -5.90
C GLY A 38 -12.78 -1.46 -5.10
N ASN A 39 -12.98 -2.68 -5.61
CA ASN A 39 -13.84 -3.65 -4.94
C ASN A 39 -13.24 -4.08 -3.59
N LYS A 40 -14.08 -4.19 -2.55
CA LYS A 40 -13.72 -4.69 -1.21
C LYS A 40 -12.80 -5.92 -1.23
N THR A 41 -13.04 -6.90 -2.11
CA THR A 41 -12.19 -8.10 -2.20
C THR A 41 -10.77 -7.76 -2.68
N GLN A 42 -10.66 -6.88 -3.67
CA GLN A 42 -9.38 -6.42 -4.22
C GLN A 42 -8.64 -5.54 -3.21
N CYS A 43 -9.31 -4.59 -2.58
CA CYS A 43 -8.73 -3.72 -1.54
C CYS A 43 -8.22 -4.54 -0.35
N ASN A 44 -8.97 -5.56 0.09
CA ASN A 44 -8.51 -6.49 1.13
C ASN A 44 -7.29 -7.31 0.71
N LYS A 45 -7.24 -7.76 -0.54
CA LYS A 45 -6.08 -8.48 -1.09
C LYS A 45 -4.84 -7.59 -1.10
N PHE A 46 -4.98 -6.34 -1.55
CA PHE A 46 -3.90 -5.36 -1.54
C PHE A 46 -3.39 -5.08 -0.13
N LYS A 47 -4.31 -4.82 0.82
CA LYS A 47 -3.96 -4.58 2.23
C LYS A 47 -3.16 -5.72 2.85
N LYS A 48 -3.54 -6.98 2.57
CA LYS A 48 -2.80 -8.17 3.03
C LYS A 48 -1.39 -8.25 2.46
N ILE A 49 -1.23 -7.99 1.16
CA ILE A 49 0.09 -8.04 0.50
C ILE A 49 1.00 -6.93 1.01
N VAL A 50 0.48 -5.71 1.15
CA VAL A 50 1.20 -4.58 1.72
C VAL A 50 1.65 -4.88 3.15
N ALA A 51 0.75 -5.38 4.01
CA ALA A 51 1.08 -5.72 5.39
C ALA A 51 2.16 -6.82 5.50
N LYS A 52 2.20 -7.77 4.55
CA LYS A 52 3.20 -8.85 4.52
C LYS A 52 4.58 -8.38 4.04
N ASN A 53 4.65 -7.36 3.18
CA ASN A 53 5.88 -6.92 2.53
C ASN A 53 6.43 -5.60 3.09
N LYS A 54 5.70 -4.91 3.97
CA LYS A 54 6.19 -3.66 4.58
C LYS A 54 7.44 -3.92 5.43
N PRO A 55 8.39 -2.96 5.49
CA PRO A 55 9.47 -3.02 6.46
C PRO A 55 8.93 -3.06 7.90
N PRO A 56 9.60 -3.75 8.82
CA PRO A 56 9.12 -3.91 10.20
C PRO A 56 9.02 -2.58 10.94
N HIS A 57 9.94 -1.65 10.68
CA HIS A 57 9.99 -0.31 11.29
C HIS A 57 9.00 0.69 10.67
N LEU A 58 8.37 0.33 9.53
CA LEU A 58 7.47 1.23 8.81
C LEU A 58 6.03 0.96 9.22
N ILE A 59 5.32 2.00 9.64
CA ILE A 59 3.88 1.94 9.87
C ILE A 59 3.21 2.19 8.52
N VAL A 60 2.37 1.26 8.05
CA VAL A 60 1.67 1.41 6.78
C VAL A 60 0.17 1.30 7.01
N ASN A 61 -0.53 2.39 6.74
CA ASN A 61 -1.97 2.50 6.85
C ASN A 61 -2.58 2.48 5.45
N VAL A 62 -3.51 1.55 5.21
CA VAL A 62 -4.23 1.44 3.94
C VAL A 62 -5.71 1.72 4.19
N THR A 63 -6.23 2.78 3.56
CA THR A 63 -7.64 3.18 3.59
C THR A 63 -8.26 3.00 2.20
N TYR A 64 -9.50 2.55 2.16
CA TYR A 64 -10.30 2.37 0.95
C TYR A 64 -11.78 2.61 1.25
#